data_AF-X8IZW9-F1
#
_entry.id   AF-X8IZW9-F1
#
_cell.length_a   1.000
_cell.length_b   1.000
_cell.length_c   1.000
_cell.angle_alpha   90.00
_cell.angle_beta   90.00
_cell.angle_gamma   90.00
#
_symmetry.space_group_name_H-M   'P 1'
#
loop_
_entity.id
_entity.type
_entity.pdbx_description
1 polymer ?
#
loop_
_entity_poly.entity_id
_entity_poly.type
_entity_poly.pdbx_seq_one_letter_code
_entity_poly.pdbx_strand_id
1 'polypeptide(L)'
;MSIGLKAGHYRIRNVATNSALDLWGGATEAGTQVQGFGSHDGDNQKWRLQWVGTGNRATLSNVMGGTYIGVSGNIQNCAKVVGSTTAVHFLLVAAGNKSWALLVADRPEYVLDLHGSCSKDETPVGNIVCLITAATE
;
A
#
# COMPACT_ATOMS: atom_id res chain seq x y z
N MET A 1 8.72 15.38 -13.48
CA MET A 1 9.20 14.07 -13.95
C MET A 1 8.26 13.01 -13.39
N SER A 2 7.51 12.31 -14.22
CA SER A 2 6.80 11.11 -13.77
C SER A 2 7.86 10.09 -13.38
N ILE A 3 7.84 9.61 -12.14
CA ILE A 3 8.39 8.30 -11.81
C ILE A 3 7.89 7.35 -12.90
N GLY A 4 8.77 6.54 -13.51
CA GLY A 4 8.46 5.73 -14.70
C GLY A 4 7.37 4.65 -14.52
N LEU A 5 6.56 4.75 -13.47
CA LEU A 5 5.42 3.90 -13.15
C LEU A 5 4.16 4.49 -13.79
N LYS A 6 3.48 3.71 -14.63
CA LYS A 6 2.23 4.13 -15.28
C LYS A 6 1.03 3.79 -14.41
N ALA A 7 -0.12 4.43 -14.61
CA ALA A 7 -1.36 3.90 -14.05
C ALA A 7 -1.62 2.49 -14.61
N GLY A 8 -2.20 1.59 -13.80
CA GLY A 8 -2.39 0.20 -14.20
C GLY A 8 -2.57 -0.76 -13.03
N HIS A 9 -2.63 -2.05 -13.33
CA HIS A 9 -2.70 -3.12 -12.34
C HIS A 9 -1.31 -3.54 -11.91
N TYR A 10 -1.13 -3.67 -10.60
CA TYR A 10 0.13 -4.03 -9.99
C TYR A 10 -0.07 -5.06 -8.89
N ARG A 11 0.88 -5.97 -8.80
CA ARG A 11 1.17 -6.66 -7.54
C ARG A 11 2.15 -5.83 -6.74
N ILE A 12 1.78 -5.55 -5.50
CA ILE A 12 2.59 -4.81 -4.54
C ILE A 12 3.19 -5.85 -3.60
N ARG A 13 4.52 -5.95 -3.58
CA ARG A 13 5.23 -6.88 -2.69
C ARG A 13 6.09 -6.11 -1.72
N ASN A 14 6.05 -6.52 -0.45
CA ASN A 14 7.00 -6.06 0.54
C ASN A 14 8.37 -6.68 0.23
N VAL A 15 9.41 -5.85 0.05
CA VAL A 15 10.75 -6.33 -0.30
C VAL A 15 11.44 -7.10 0.83
N ALA A 16 11.12 -6.84 2.10
CA ALA A 16 11.74 -7.54 3.22
C ALA A 16 11.19 -8.96 3.40
N THR A 17 9.88 -9.15 3.25
CA THR A 17 9.20 -10.44 3.51
C THR A 17 8.81 -11.20 2.24
N ASN A 18 8.87 -10.56 1.06
CA ASN A 18 8.30 -11.04 -0.20
C ASN A 18 6.78 -11.30 -0.17
N SER A 19 6.07 -10.92 0.89
CA SER A 19 4.61 -11.04 0.95
C SER A 19 3.93 -10.03 0.03
N ALA A 20 2.80 -10.42 -0.54
CA ALA A 20 1.96 -9.57 -1.37
C ALA A 20 0.99 -8.76 -0.49
N LEU A 21 0.71 -7.53 -0.89
CA LEU A 21 -0.39 -6.72 -0.34
C LEU A 21 -1.71 -7.39 -0.70
N ASP A 22 -2.47 -7.78 0.32
CA ASP A 22 -3.63 -8.64 0.22
C ASP A 22 -4.84 -7.99 0.91
N LEU A 23 -5.96 -7.90 0.20
CA LEU A 23 -7.25 -7.58 0.81
C LEU A 23 -7.88 -8.88 1.32
N TRP A 24 -8.17 -8.95 2.61
CA TRP A 24 -8.63 -10.17 3.26
C TRP A 24 -9.91 -10.70 2.60
N GLY A 25 -9.83 -11.92 2.04
CA GLY A 25 -10.91 -12.58 1.31
C GLY A 25 -11.41 -11.82 0.07
N GLY A 26 -10.75 -10.73 -0.33
CA GLY A 26 -11.22 -9.83 -1.40
C GLY A 26 -12.57 -9.19 -1.11
N ALA A 27 -12.95 -9.03 0.17
CA ALA A 27 -14.27 -8.52 0.54
C ALA A 27 -14.47 -7.07 0.08
N THR A 28 -15.71 -6.75 -0.28
CA THR A 28 -16.11 -5.41 -0.77
C THR A 28 -16.44 -4.44 0.35
N GLU A 29 -16.47 -4.92 1.60
CA GLU A 29 -16.89 -4.15 2.77
C GLU A 29 -15.79 -3.17 3.21
N ALA A 30 -16.19 -1.94 3.54
CA ALA A 30 -15.28 -0.99 4.17
C ALA A 30 -14.89 -1.49 5.57
N GLY A 31 -13.61 -1.32 5.93
CA GLY A 31 -13.04 -1.88 7.15
C GLY A 31 -12.42 -3.27 6.96
N THR A 32 -12.57 -3.90 5.78
CA THR A 32 -11.90 -5.17 5.46
C THR A 32 -10.39 -5.04 5.67
N GLN A 33 -9.77 -5.99 6.35
CA GLN A 33 -8.34 -5.94 6.64
C GLN A 33 -7.50 -5.97 5.35
N VAL A 34 -6.48 -5.11 5.30
CA VAL A 34 -5.40 -5.18 4.30
C VAL A 34 -4.14 -5.65 5.01
N GLN A 35 -3.47 -6.66 4.46
CA GLN A 35 -2.40 -7.39 5.12
C GLN A 35 -1.30 -7.80 4.13
N GLY A 36 -0.16 -8.26 4.66
CA GLY A 36 0.81 -9.02 3.88
C GLY A 36 0.45 -10.50 3.91
N PHE A 37 0.28 -11.13 2.75
CA PHE A 37 -0.01 -12.57 2.64
C PHE A 37 0.89 -13.26 1.60
N GLY A 38 0.94 -14.59 1.65
CA GLY A 38 1.65 -15.37 0.64
C GLY A 38 1.09 -15.09 -0.76
N SER A 39 1.96 -14.83 -1.73
CA SER A 39 1.54 -14.53 -3.11
C SER A 39 0.84 -15.75 -3.70
N HIS A 40 -0.40 -15.58 -4.17
CA HIS A 40 -1.20 -16.66 -4.77
C HIS A 40 -2.02 -16.21 -6.00
N ASP A 41 -1.60 -15.11 -6.64
CA ASP A 41 -2.17 -14.58 -7.90
C ASP A 41 -3.67 -14.25 -7.90
N GLY A 42 -4.30 -14.25 -6.72
CA GLY A 42 -5.69 -13.86 -6.57
C GLY A 42 -5.89 -12.38 -6.87
N ASP A 43 -7.06 -12.02 -7.40
CA ASP A 43 -7.38 -10.61 -7.70
C ASP A 43 -7.45 -9.74 -6.43
N ASN A 44 -7.60 -10.37 -5.25
CA ASN A 44 -7.49 -9.70 -3.95
C ASN A 44 -6.05 -9.26 -3.61
N GLN A 45 -5.04 -9.70 -4.37
CA GLN A 45 -3.63 -9.28 -4.28
C GLN A 45 -3.19 -8.35 -5.43
N LYS A 46 -4.15 -7.91 -6.25
CA LYS A 46 -3.93 -6.99 -7.35
C LYS A 46 -4.52 -5.63 -7.01
N TRP A 47 -3.75 -4.58 -7.32
CA TRP A 47 -4.09 -3.22 -6.97
C TRP A 47 -4.00 -2.35 -8.21
N ARG A 48 -5.07 -1.61 -8.48
CA ARG A 48 -5.12 -0.61 -9.54
C ARG A 48 -4.56 0.70 -9.03
N LEU A 49 -3.40 1.09 -9.55
CA LEU A 49 -2.78 2.39 -9.31
C LEU A 49 -3.42 3.44 -10.22
N GLN A 50 -3.93 4.51 -9.62
CA GLN A 50 -4.52 5.65 -10.32
C GLN A 50 -3.84 6.93 -9.84
N TRP A 51 -3.21 7.67 -10.76
CA TRP A 51 -2.63 8.97 -10.44
C TRP A 51 -3.75 10.00 -10.20
N VAL A 52 -3.58 10.85 -9.19
CA VAL A 52 -4.53 11.91 -8.82
C VAL A 52 -3.90 13.27 -9.08
N GLY A 53 -4.53 14.05 -9.94
CA GLY A 53 -4.08 15.41 -10.27
C GLY A 53 -2.73 15.45 -10.99
N THR A 54 -1.94 16.48 -10.71
CA THR A 54 -0.58 16.66 -11.24
C THR A 54 0.45 16.31 -10.16
N GLY A 55 1.44 15.47 -10.50
CA GLY A 55 2.52 15.08 -9.58
C GLY A 55 2.63 13.57 -9.38
N ASN A 56 3.11 13.15 -8.21
CA ASN A 56 3.33 11.75 -7.82
C ASN A 56 2.32 11.26 -6.77
N ARG A 57 1.13 11.87 -6.72
CA ARG A 57 0.03 11.45 -5.85
C ARG A 57 -0.82 10.40 -6.54
N ALA A 58 -1.11 9.30 -5.85
CA ALA A 58 -1.92 8.22 -6.39
C ALA A 58 -2.85 7.60 -5.35
N THR A 59 -3.88 6.90 -5.83
CA THR A 59 -4.69 5.98 -5.05
C THR A 59 -4.45 4.55 -5.53
N LEU A 60 -4.77 3.60 -4.66
CA LEU A 60 -4.71 2.18 -4.94
C LEU A 60 -6.07 1.57 -4.58
N SER A 61 -6.73 0.96 -5.56
CA SER A 61 -7.97 0.20 -5.34
C SER A 61 -7.74 -1.28 -5.59
N ASN A 62 -8.29 -2.14 -4.74
CA ASN A 62 -8.23 -3.59 -4.91
C ASN A 62 -9.03 -4.01 -6.15
N VAL A 63 -8.51 -4.95 -6.94
CA VAL A 63 -9.18 -5.42 -8.16
C VAL A 63 -10.40 -6.28 -7.83
N MET A 64 -10.34 -7.13 -6.80
CA MET A 64 -11.46 -7.99 -6.41
C MET A 64 -12.51 -7.22 -5.60
N GLY A 65 -12.11 -6.56 -4.51
CA GLY A 65 -13.04 -5.91 -3.59
C GLY A 65 -13.51 -4.52 -4.04
N GLY A 66 -12.80 -3.88 -4.99
CA GLY A 66 -13.12 -2.53 -5.47
C GLY A 66 -12.89 -1.39 -4.47
N THR A 67 -12.53 -1.71 -3.22
CA THR A 67 -12.22 -0.73 -2.17
C THR A 67 -10.81 -0.17 -2.32
N TYR A 68 -10.60 1.05 -1.81
CA TYR A 68 -9.29 1.69 -1.79
C TYR A 68 -8.49 1.27 -0.55
N ILE A 69 -7.17 1.40 -0.62
CA ILE A 69 -6.35 1.43 0.59
C ILE A 69 -6.75 2.65 1.40
N GLY A 70 -7.19 2.40 2.63
CA GLY A 70 -7.52 3.40 3.63
C GLY A 70 -6.98 3.02 5.00
N VAL A 71 -7.30 3.85 6.00
CA VAL A 71 -6.91 3.64 7.38
C VAL A 71 -8.17 3.68 8.25
N SER A 72 -8.27 2.76 9.21
CA SER A 72 -9.34 2.80 10.21
C SER A 72 -8.96 3.77 11.33
N GLY A 73 -9.74 4.83 11.49
CA GLY A 73 -9.50 5.89 12.47
C GLY A 73 -8.42 6.88 12.02
N ASN A 74 -7.60 7.34 12.96
CA ASN A 74 -6.57 8.35 12.69
C ASN A 74 -5.30 7.73 12.10
N ILE A 75 -4.63 8.46 11.20
CA ILE A 75 -3.30 8.11 10.70
C ILE A 75 -2.27 8.35 11.81
N GLN A 76 -1.75 7.27 12.35
CA GLN A 76 -0.77 7.22 13.44
C GLN A 76 0.02 5.91 13.35
N ASN A 77 1.08 5.77 14.16
CA ASN A 77 1.82 4.52 14.25
C ASN A 77 0.90 3.37 14.66
N CYS A 78 1.08 2.19 14.06
CA CYS A 78 0.22 1.01 14.25
C CYS A 78 -1.24 1.20 13.83
N ALA A 79 -1.57 2.24 13.04
CA ALA A 79 -2.92 2.38 12.50
C ALA A 79 -3.25 1.20 11.56
N LYS A 80 -4.50 0.71 11.66
CA LYS A 80 -4.95 -0.42 10.85
C LYS A 80 -5.22 0.03 9.42
N VAL A 81 -4.53 -0.59 8.46
CA VAL A 81 -4.78 -0.42 7.04
C VAL A 81 -5.96 -1.31 6.64
N VAL A 82 -6.95 -0.73 5.95
CA VAL A 82 -8.20 -1.39 5.60
C VAL A 82 -8.64 -1.03 4.18
N GLY A 83 -9.48 -1.87 3.59
CA GLY A 83 -10.31 -1.51 2.45
C GLY A 83 -11.29 -0.40 2.87
N SER A 84 -11.35 0.68 2.10
CA SER A 84 -12.18 1.85 2.41
C SER A 84 -12.87 2.37 1.15
N THR A 85 -14.05 2.96 1.30
CA THR A 85 -14.69 3.75 0.24
C THR A 85 -14.03 5.12 0.04
N THR A 86 -13.30 5.59 1.05
CA THR A 86 -12.50 6.82 1.00
C THR A 86 -11.03 6.47 0.85
N ALA A 87 -10.42 6.88 -0.26
CA ALA A 87 -9.03 6.59 -0.56
C ALA A 87 -8.08 7.46 0.27
N VAL A 88 -7.03 6.84 0.81
CA VAL A 88 -5.83 7.57 1.21
C VAL A 88 -5.00 7.86 -0.03
N HIS A 89 -4.55 9.10 -0.17
CA HIS A 89 -3.63 9.50 -1.23
C HIS A 89 -2.20 9.14 -0.82
N PHE A 90 -1.46 8.52 -1.74
CA PHE A 90 -0.05 8.17 -1.54
C PHE A 90 0.86 8.99 -2.43
N LEU A 91 1.99 9.45 -1.90
CA LEU A 91 3.14 9.90 -2.67
C LEU A 91 4.02 8.70 -2.96
N LEU A 92 4.23 8.40 -4.24
CA LEU A 92 5.16 7.36 -4.66
C LEU A 92 6.55 7.98 -4.80
N VAL A 93 7.49 7.49 -4.01
CA VAL A 93 8.88 7.97 -3.98
C VAL A 93 9.79 6.81 -4.37
N ALA A 94 10.63 7.03 -5.40
CA ALA A 94 11.57 6.01 -5.85
C ALA A 94 12.61 5.76 -4.75
N ALA A 95 12.82 4.50 -4.41
CA ALA A 95 13.68 4.09 -3.31
C ALA A 95 14.66 2.96 -3.71
N GLY A 96 14.67 2.56 -4.98
CA GLY A 96 15.60 1.58 -5.53
C GLY A 96 15.27 1.21 -6.98
N ASN A 97 15.95 0.19 -7.50
CA ASN A 97 15.67 -0.32 -8.84
C ASN A 97 14.30 -1.00 -8.87
N LYS A 98 13.30 -0.31 -9.45
CA LYS A 98 11.88 -0.73 -9.47
C LYS A 98 11.28 -0.92 -8.07
N SER A 99 11.72 -0.09 -7.11
CA SER A 99 11.16 -0.08 -5.76
C SER A 99 10.69 1.31 -5.38
N TRP A 100 9.53 1.40 -4.73
CA TRP A 100 8.90 2.65 -4.34
C TRP A 100 8.46 2.60 -2.88
N ALA A 101 8.65 3.71 -2.16
CA ALA A 101 7.99 3.97 -0.90
C ALA A 101 6.63 4.63 -1.16
N LEU A 102 5.60 4.22 -0.42
CA LEU A 102 4.27 4.82 -0.47
C LEU A 102 4.06 5.64 0.81
N LEU A 103 4.29 6.95 0.71
CA LEU A 103 4.09 7.90 1.81
C LEU A 103 2.64 8.39 1.80
N VAL A 104 2.03 8.63 2.95
CA VAL A 104 0.71 9.27 3.01
C VAL A 104 0.84 10.72 2.56
N ALA A 105 0.10 11.11 1.51
CA ALA A 105 0.32 12.40 0.84
C ALA A 105 0.06 13.63 1.70
N ASP A 106 -0.88 13.53 2.64
CA ASP A 106 -1.23 14.61 3.56
C ASP A 106 -0.44 14.52 4.88
N ARG A 107 0.30 13.43 5.11
CA ARG A 107 1.19 13.21 6.25
C ARG A 107 2.41 12.38 5.85
N PRO A 108 3.37 12.96 5.10
CA PRO A 108 4.46 12.22 4.47
C PRO A 108 5.44 11.58 5.46
N GLU A 109 5.33 11.88 6.76
CA GLU A 109 6.02 11.18 7.84
C GLU A 109 5.51 9.73 8.06
N TYR A 110 4.32 9.40 7.55
CA TYR A 110 3.77 8.04 7.59
C TYR A 110 3.90 7.36 6.24
N VAL A 111 4.20 6.06 6.29
CA VAL A 111 4.37 5.18 5.14
C VAL A 111 3.46 3.97 5.27
N LEU A 112 3.06 3.39 4.15
CA LEU A 112 2.36 2.11 4.16
C LEU A 112 3.32 1.01 4.62
N ASP A 113 3.08 0.47 5.81
CA ASP A 113 3.79 -0.68 6.35
C ASP A 113 2.89 -1.92 6.29
N LEU A 114 3.45 -3.00 5.75
CA LEU A 114 2.79 -4.30 5.62
C LEU A 114 3.18 -5.29 6.73
N HIS A 115 4.05 -4.86 7.64
CA HIS A 115 4.48 -5.68 8.76
C HIS A 115 3.44 -5.61 9.89
N GLY A 116 2.96 -6.79 10.32
CA GLY A 116 1.95 -6.94 11.37
C GLY A 116 2.43 -6.59 12.79
N SER A 117 3.50 -5.83 12.98
CA SER A 117 4.05 -5.55 14.30
C SER A 117 3.35 -4.38 14.98
N CYS A 118 2.16 -4.63 15.51
CA CYS A 118 1.68 -3.91 16.69
C CYS A 118 1.91 -4.78 17.95
N SER A 119 3.17 -5.13 18.24
CA SER A 119 3.59 -5.51 19.59
C SER A 119 5.12 -5.47 19.75
N LYS A 120 5.54 -4.52 20.59
CA LYS A 120 6.65 -4.49 21.57
C LYS A 120 8.04 -5.03 21.19
N ASP A 121 9.00 -4.15 21.47
CA ASP A 121 10.45 -4.31 21.66
C ASP A 121 11.35 -4.29 20.40
N GLU A 122 12.11 -3.19 20.35
CA GLU A 122 13.34 -2.90 19.60
C GLU A 122 13.28 -2.79 18.07
N THR A 123 12.71 -1.69 17.58
CA THR A 123 13.42 -0.82 16.60
C THR A 123 12.96 0.63 16.76
N PRO A 124 13.82 1.57 17.21
CA PRO A 124 13.51 3.00 17.24
C PRO A 124 13.32 3.58 15.83
N VAL A 125 12.40 4.54 15.75
CA VAL A 125 12.05 5.45 14.64
C VAL A 125 13.15 5.62 13.58
N GLY A 126 12.84 5.22 12.36
CA GLY A 126 13.60 5.59 11.17
C GLY A 126 13.06 4.91 9.93
N ASN A 127 12.30 5.64 9.11
CA ASN A 127 12.08 5.37 7.69
C ASN A 127 12.01 3.88 7.31
N ILE A 128 10.96 3.15 7.72
CA ILE A 128 10.73 1.82 7.14
C ILE A 128 10.18 2.05 5.74
N VAL A 129 11.12 2.18 4.80
CA VAL A 129 10.85 2.09 3.38
C VAL A 129 10.32 0.69 3.14
N CYS A 130 8.99 0.53 3.14
CA CYS A 130 8.39 -0.56 2.40
C CYS A 130 8.75 -0.30 0.93
N LEU A 131 9.90 -0.83 0.52
CA LEU A 131 10.29 -0.90 -0.88
C LEU A 131 9.24 -1.80 -1.51
N ILE A 132 8.29 -1.20 -2.20
CA ILE A 132 7.31 -1.95 -2.95
C ILE A 132 7.88 -2.15 -4.33
N THR A 133 8.10 -3.40 -4.72
CA THR A 133 8.29 -3.72 -6.14
C THR A 133 6.93 -3.83 -6.79
N ALA A 134 6.64 -2.96 -7.74
CA ALA A 134 5.48 -3.05 -8.59
C ALA A 134 5.84 -3.93 -9.80
N ALA A 135 5.27 -5.13 -9.87
CA ALA A 135 5.31 -5.94 -11.08
C ALA A 135 4.07 -5.60 -11.91
N THR A 136 4.26 -5.13 -13.14
CA THR A 136 3.19 -5.00 -14.12
C THR A 136 2.68 -6.40 -14.46
N GLU A 137 1.36 -6.59 -14.49
CA GLU A 137 0.77 -7.74 -15.18
C GLU A 137 0.98 -7.66 -16.70
#